data_AF-A0A842TUE2-F1
#
_entry.id   AF-A0A842TUE2-F1
#
_cell.length_a   1.000
_cell.length_b   1.000
_cell.length_c   1.000
_cell.angle_alpha   90.00
_cell.angle_beta   90.00
_cell.angle_gamma   90.00
#
_symmetry.space_group_name_H-M   'P 1'
#
loop_
_entity.id
_entity.type
_entity.pdbx_description
1 polymer ?
#
loop_
_entity_poly.entity_id
_entity_poly.type
_entity_poly.pdbx_seq_one_letter_code
_entity_poly.pdbx_strand_id
1 'polypeptide(L)'
;MSKEQMVELLNAAMEPGVTSVIINTKDYVYLIYSLDLEKTQWKEVSYTYQGNDIRERELSASKALMYLIEELTRGLPGYFPDAPFIKDQGELSELINKVKES
;
A
#
# COMPACT_ATOMS: atom_id res chain seq x y z
N MET A 1 4.85 -1.92 17.12
CA MET A 1 3.42 -1.64 16.89
C MET A 1 3.14 -1.23 15.45
N SER A 2 3.34 0.02 15.02
CA SER A 2 2.95 0.44 13.65
C SER A 2 3.73 -0.24 12.51
N LYS A 3 5.01 -0.60 12.71
CA LYS A 3 5.79 -1.37 11.73
C LYS A 3 5.30 -2.81 11.57
N GLU A 4 5.05 -3.50 12.69
CA GLU A 4 4.54 -4.88 12.68
C GLU A 4 3.17 -4.92 12.01
N GLN A 5 2.31 -3.97 12.34
CA GLN A 5 1.01 -3.78 11.71
C GLN A 5 1.12 -3.54 10.20
N MET A 6 2.06 -2.70 9.75
CA MET A 6 2.28 -2.48 8.32
C MET A 6 2.76 -3.76 7.62
N VAL A 7 3.62 -4.56 8.26
CA VAL A 7 4.05 -5.86 7.73
C VAL A 7 2.87 -6.84 7.61
N GLU A 8 1.99 -6.89 8.61
CA GLU A 8 0.76 -7.69 8.56
C GLU A 8 -0.14 -7.27 7.40
N LEU A 9 -0.33 -5.97 7.18
CA LEU A 9 -1.14 -5.42 6.09
C LEU A 9 -0.53 -5.73 4.71
N LEU A 10 0.79 -5.66 4.58
CA LEU A 10 1.50 -6.03 3.35
C LEU A 10 1.34 -7.52 3.02
N ASN A 11 1.41 -8.39 4.03
CA ASN A 11 1.18 -9.82 3.83
C ASN A 11 -0.27 -10.10 3.41
N ALA A 12 -1.25 -9.47 4.06
CA ALA A 12 -2.66 -9.63 3.73
C ALA A 12 -2.98 -9.20 2.29
N ALA A 13 -2.35 -8.12 1.81
CA ALA A 13 -2.57 -7.59 0.46
C ALA A 13 -2.12 -8.54 -0.67
N MET A 14 -1.35 -9.58 -0.36
CA MET A 14 -0.76 -10.49 -1.34
C MET A 14 -1.19 -11.94 -1.12
N GLU A 15 -2.18 -12.17 -0.26
CA GLU A 15 -2.83 -13.47 -0.14
C GLU A 15 -3.52 -13.85 -1.47
N PRO A 16 -3.55 -15.15 -1.84
CA PRO A 16 -4.20 -15.59 -3.06
C PRO A 16 -5.66 -15.11 -3.16
N GLY A 17 -5.98 -14.45 -4.27
CA GLY A 17 -7.34 -13.92 -4.52
C GLY A 17 -7.55 -12.48 -4.06
N VAL A 18 -6.61 -11.89 -3.32
CA VAL A 18 -6.63 -10.46 -2.97
C VAL A 18 -6.12 -9.64 -4.15
N THR A 19 -6.90 -8.63 -4.56
CA THR A 19 -6.45 -7.64 -5.53
C THR A 19 -5.85 -6.47 -4.78
N SER A 20 -4.61 -6.09 -5.11
CA SER A 20 -3.91 -5.00 -4.43
C SER A 20 -3.08 -4.14 -5.37
N VAL A 21 -2.83 -2.91 -4.93
CA VAL A 21 -1.81 -2.02 -5.48
C VAL A 21 -0.96 -1.57 -4.31
N ILE A 22 0.35 -1.77 -4.42
CA ILE A 22 1.33 -1.37 -3.42
C ILE A 22 2.32 -0.44 -4.09
N ILE A 23 2.54 0.71 -3.46
CA ILE A 23 3.47 1.74 -3.88
C ILE A 23 4.44 2.00 -2.73
N ASN A 24 5.73 1.91 -3.01
CA ASN A 24 6.82 2.17 -2.08
C ASN A 24 7.67 3.33 -2.59
N THR A 25 7.64 4.44 -1.87
CA THR A 25 8.50 5.60 -2.14
C THR A 25 9.66 5.65 -1.15
N LYS A 26 10.51 6.69 -1.24
CA LYS A 26 11.53 6.95 -0.21
C LYS A 26 10.92 7.43 1.11
N ASP A 27 9.71 7.98 1.10
CA ASP A 27 9.12 8.68 2.25
C ASP A 27 7.96 7.91 2.90
N TYR A 28 7.25 7.09 2.12
CA TYR A 28 6.09 6.33 2.60
C TYR A 28 5.80 5.07 1.77
N VAL A 29 4.91 4.24 2.30
CA VAL A 29 4.25 3.14 1.61
C VAL A 29 2.77 3.45 1.49
N TYR A 30 2.23 3.32 0.29
CA TYR A 30 0.79 3.34 0.03
C TYR A 30 0.35 1.94 -0.38
N LEU A 31 -0.72 1.46 0.23
CA LEU A 31 -1.29 0.15 -0.04
C LEU A 31 -2.79 0.31 -0.17
N ILE A 32 -3.37 -0.27 -1.21
CA ILE A 32 -4.82 -0.42 -1.33
C ILE A 32 -5.16 -1.83 -1.80
N TYR A 33 -6.10 -2.49 -1.13
CA TYR A 33 -6.44 -3.88 -1.45
C TYR A 33 -7.91 -4.24 -1.16
N SER A 34 -8.43 -5.23 -1.88
CA SER A 34 -9.80 -5.73 -1.73
C SER A 34 -9.96 -6.52 -0.43
N LEU A 35 -11.05 -6.29 0.29
CA LEU A 35 -11.41 -7.02 1.52
C LEU A 35 -12.35 -8.20 1.27
N ASP A 36 -12.97 -8.25 0.10
CA ASP A 36 -13.93 -9.26 -0.31
C ASP A 36 -13.67 -9.75 -1.74
N LEU A 37 -14.11 -10.98 -2.03
CA LEU A 37 -13.94 -11.61 -3.35
C LEU A 37 -14.68 -10.86 -4.47
N GLU A 38 -15.82 -10.25 -4.12
CA GLU A 38 -16.64 -9.42 -5.01
C GLU A 38 -16.03 -8.02 -5.25
N LYS A 39 -14.98 -7.67 -4.49
CA LYS A 39 -14.22 -6.41 -4.60
C LYS A 39 -15.10 -5.19 -4.38
N THR A 40 -16.11 -5.30 -3.53
CA THR A 40 -17.03 -4.21 -3.17
C THR A 40 -16.48 -3.34 -2.04
N GLN A 41 -15.65 -3.93 -1.17
CA GLN A 41 -15.01 -3.30 -0.03
C GLN A 41 -13.48 -3.36 -0.18
N TRP A 42 -12.83 -2.26 0.17
CA TRP A 42 -11.39 -2.10 0.02
C TRP A 42 -10.83 -1.45 1.28
N LYS A 43 -9.58 -1.77 1.60
CA LYS A 43 -8.81 -1.05 2.60
C LYS A 43 -7.72 -0.26 1.92
N GLU A 44 -7.62 1.01 2.28
CA GLU A 44 -6.47 1.84 1.98
C GLU A 44 -5.63 2.03 3.24
N VAL A 45 -4.32 1.95 3.07
CA VAL A 45 -3.31 2.10 4.10
C VAL A 45 -2.22 3.05 3.58
N SER A 46 -1.83 4.01 4.42
CA SER A 46 -0.66 4.85 4.22
C SER A 46 0.26 4.71 5.43
N TYR A 47 1.52 4.38 5.20
CA TYR A 47 2.55 4.27 6.23
C TYR A 47 3.71 5.22 5.93
N THR A 48 3.99 6.15 6.82
CA THR A 48 5.08 7.11 6.66
C THR A 48 6.30 6.62 7.45
N TYR A 49 7.46 6.48 6.80
CA TYR A 49 8.69 6.06 7.47
C TYR A 49 9.08 7.05 8.57
N GLN A 50 8.98 8.34 8.27
CA GLN A 50 9.20 9.38 9.26
C GLN A 50 8.09 9.37 10.32
N GLY A 51 8.46 8.99 11.54
CA GLY A 51 7.55 8.97 12.68
C GLY A 51 6.78 7.66 12.86
N ASN A 52 6.93 6.68 11.95
CA ASN A 52 6.26 5.40 12.01
C ASN A 52 4.73 5.53 12.16
N ASP A 53 4.13 6.45 11.41
CA ASP A 53 2.68 6.71 11.44
C ASP A 53 1.96 5.82 10.42
N ILE A 54 0.81 5.27 10.81
CA ILE A 54 -0.04 4.47 9.95
C ILE A 54 -1.46 5.03 9.93
N ARG A 55 -2.02 5.14 8.74
CA ARG A 55 -3.40 5.57 8.52
C ARG A 55 -4.11 4.54 7.70
N GLU A 56 -5.27 4.11 8.19
CA GLU A 56 -6.09 3.11 7.54
C GLU A 56 -7.51 3.63 7.36
N ARG A 57 -8.17 3.22 6.28
CA ARG A 57 -9.61 3.39 6.10
C ARG A 57 -10.19 2.35 5.18
N GLU A 58 -11.42 1.96 5.48
CA GLU A 58 -12.24 1.11 4.61
C GLU A 58 -13.08 1.96 3.67
N LEU A 59 -13.20 1.50 2.42
CA LEU A 59 -13.75 2.23 1.30
C LEU A 59 -14.62 1.32 0.44
N SER A 60 -15.66 1.89 -0.16
CA SER A 60 -16.32 1.25 -1.30
C SER A 60 -15.37 1.22 -2.50
N ALA A 61 -15.54 0.25 -3.40
CA ALA A 61 -14.75 0.13 -4.62
C ALA A 61 -14.63 1.45 -5.43
N SER A 62 -15.72 2.20 -5.53
CA SER A 62 -15.74 3.50 -6.21
C SER A 62 -14.82 4.52 -5.55
N LYS A 63 -14.81 4.60 -4.22
CA LYS A 63 -13.93 5.52 -3.47
C LYS A 63 -12.48 5.06 -3.51
N ALA A 64 -12.24 3.75 -3.42
CA ALA A 64 -10.92 3.16 -3.54
C ALA A 64 -10.26 3.53 -4.88
N LEU A 65 -10.99 3.39 -5.99
CA LEU A 65 -10.51 3.80 -7.30
C LEU A 65 -10.22 5.30 -7.38
N MET A 66 -11.09 6.15 -6.81
CA MET A 66 -10.89 7.60 -6.78
C MET A 66 -9.60 7.98 -6.04
N TYR A 67 -9.35 7.38 -4.87
CA TYR A 67 -8.15 7.68 -4.09
C TYR A 67 -6.89 7.12 -4.73
N LEU A 68 -6.94 5.95 -5.36
CA LEU A 68 -5.83 5.45 -6.15
C LEU A 68 -5.48 6.44 -7.28
N ILE A 69 -6.48 6.95 -8.01
CA ILE A 69 -6.24 7.97 -9.05
C ILE A 69 -5.63 9.24 -8.44
N GLU A 70 -6.11 9.68 -7.28
CA GLU A 70 -5.55 10.84 -6.58
C GLU A 70 -4.08 10.61 -6.22
N GLU A 71 -3.75 9.45 -5.66
CA GLU A 71 -2.38 9.06 -5.33
C GLU A 71 -1.48 9.09 -6.58
N LEU A 72 -1.92 8.44 -7.67
CA LEU A 72 -1.19 8.39 -8.94
C LEU A 72 -0.96 9.77 -9.57
N THR A 73 -1.90 10.70 -9.40
CA THR A 73 -1.88 12.00 -10.08
C THR A 73 -1.34 13.14 -9.22
N ARG A 74 -1.32 12.99 -7.90
CA ARG A 74 -0.91 14.05 -6.96
C ARG A 74 0.19 13.62 -5.99
N GLY A 75 0.15 12.38 -5.51
CA GLY A 75 1.17 11.83 -4.59
C GLY A 75 2.46 11.47 -5.32
N LEU A 76 2.34 10.68 -6.39
CA LEU A 76 3.49 10.11 -7.11
C LEU A 76 4.28 11.02 -8.06
N PRO A 77 3.76 12.14 -8.63
CA PRO A 77 4.52 12.97 -9.57
C PRO A 77 5.94 13.35 -9.10
N GLY A 78 6.15 13.54 -7.79
CA GLY A 78 7.45 13.85 -7.20
C GLY A 78 8.46 12.69 -7.14
N TYR A 79 8.06 11.47 -7.50
CA TYR A 79 8.85 10.25 -7.42
C TYR A 79 9.13 9.62 -8.80
N PHE A 80 8.68 10.23 -9.90
CA PHE A 80 9.07 9.82 -11.26
C PHE A 80 10.57 10.11 -11.52
N PRO A 81 11.25 9.33 -12.39
CA PRO A 81 10.73 8.27 -13.27
C PRO A 81 10.71 6.87 -12.64
N ASP A 82 11.19 6.71 -11.41
CA ASP A 82 11.28 5.39 -10.77
C ASP A 82 9.87 4.89 -10.47
N ALA A 83 9.44 3.82 -11.14
CA ALA A 83 8.12 3.25 -10.96
C ALA A 83 8.01 2.64 -9.56
N PRO A 84 7.35 3.29 -8.58
CA PRO A 84 7.44 2.88 -7.18
C PRO A 84 6.49 1.72 -6.86
N PHE A 85 5.99 1.02 -7.88
CA PHE A 85 5.02 -0.06 -7.74
C PHE A 85 5.71 -1.38 -7.44
N ILE A 86 5.21 -2.08 -6.42
CA ILE A 86 5.61 -3.45 -6.13
C ILE A 86 4.87 -4.37 -7.11
N LYS A 87 5.62 -5.21 -7.83
CA LYS A 87 5.11 -6.03 -8.95
C LYS A 87 5.13 -7.51 -8.67
N ASP A 88 5.95 -7.95 -7.72
CA ASP A 88 6.10 -9.37 -7.40
C ASP A 88 6.47 -9.61 -5.93
N GLN A 89 6.56 -10.90 -5.57
CA GLN A 89 6.86 -11.37 -4.22
C GLN A 89 8.29 -11.05 -3.76
N GLY A 90 9.23 -10.90 -4.69
CA GLY A 90 10.61 -10.52 -4.39
C GLY A 90 10.67 -9.06 -3.93
N GLU A 91 10.10 -8.15 -4.72
CA GLU A 91 9.99 -6.73 -4.39
C GLU A 91 9.20 -6.50 -3.07
N LEU A 92 8.16 -7.31 -2.83
CA LEU A 92 7.43 -7.29 -1.55
C LEU A 92 8.31 -7.69 -0.37
N SER A 93 9.11 -8.75 -0.52
CA SER A 93 9.99 -9.24 0.54
C SER A 93 11.04 -8.18 0.90
N GLU A 94 11.59 -7.49 -0.10
CA GLU A 94 12.48 -6.35 0.08
C GLU A 94 11.80 -5.20 0.82
N LEU A 95 10.57 -4.86 0.44
CA LEU A 95 9.76 -3.85 1.12
C LEU A 95 9.51 -4.21 2.59
N ILE A 96 9.13 -5.45 2.89
CA ILE A 96 8.88 -5.91 4.25
C ILE A 96 10.15 -5.78 5.11
N ASN A 97 11.32 -6.13 4.56
CA ASN A 97 12.58 -5.96 5.27
C ASN A 97 12.88 -4.47 5.52
N LYS A 98 12.69 -3.61 4.50
CA LYS A 98 12.83 -2.15 4.65
C LYS A 98 11.95 -1.59 5.77
N VAL A 99 10.68 -2.00 5.87
CA VAL A 99 9.76 -1.55 6.94
C VAL A 99 10.21 -2.03 8.31
N LYS A 100 10.79 -3.23 8.43
CA LYS A 100 11.32 -3.74 9.70
C LYS A 100 12.54 -2.95 10.16
N GLU A 101 13.38 -2.51 9.22
CA GLU A 101 14.66 -1.84 9.47
C GLU A 101 14.56 -0.31 9.63
N SER A 102 13.43 0.31 9.26
CA SER A 102 13.25 1.77 9.27
C SER A 102 13.02 2.37 10.66
#